data_AF-A0A8B6DEM4-F1
#
_entry.id   AF-A0A8B6DEM4-F1
#
_cell.length_a   1.000
_cell.length_b   1.000
_cell.length_c   1.000
_cell.angle_alpha   90.00
_cell.angle_beta   90.00
_cell.angle_gamma   90.00
#
_symmetry.space_group_name_H-M   'P 1'
#
loop_
_entity.id
_entity.type
_entity.pdbx_description
1 polymer ?
#
loop_
_entity_poly.entity_id
_entity_poly.type
_entity_poly.pdbx_seq_one_letter_code
_entity_poly.pdbx_strand_id
1 'polypeptide(L)' 'MKTVFTWYKMSQDITEHIQNCTICNKIKGTGKKPKAPLMDYRVGYPLDRIGIDIIGPLTLTRKEE' A
#
# COMPACT_ATOMS: atom_id res chain seq x y z
N MET A 1 -3.97 -18.20 -25.70
CA MET A 1 -4.70 -17.21 -26.51
C MET A 1 -4.75 -17.72 -27.94
N LYS A 2 -5.94 -18.07 -28.44
CA LYS A 2 -6.14 -18.56 -29.81
C LYS A 2 -5.74 -17.46 -30.81
N THR A 3 -4.92 -17.81 -31.78
CA THR A 3 -4.31 -17.00 -32.85
C THR A 3 -5.31 -16.67 -33.96
N VAL A 4 -6.43 -16.00 -33.64
CA VAL A 4 -7.50 -15.76 -34.64
C VAL A 4 -7.41 -14.38 -35.28
N PHE A 5 -6.82 -13.40 -34.60
CA PHE A 5 -6.69 -12.03 -35.10
C PHE A 5 -5.36 -11.43 -34.66
N THR A 6 -4.71 -10.74 -35.60
CA THR A 6 -3.50 -9.94 -35.37
C THR A 6 -3.66 -8.64 -36.14
N TRP A 7 -3.26 -7.53 -35.56
CA TRP A 7 -3.29 -6.21 -36.21
C TRP A 7 -2.12 -5.36 -35.73
N TYR A 8 -1.85 -4.29 -36.48
CA TYR A 8 -0.78 -3.36 -36.16
C TYR A 8 -0.99 -2.77 -34.76
N LYS A 9 0.03 -2.86 -33.89
CA LYS A 9 0.03 -2.36 -32.51
C LYS A 9 -1.00 -2.98 -31.56
N MET A 10 -1.49 -4.19 -31.82
CA MET A 10 -2.41 -4.92 -30.93
C MET A 10 -2.03 -4.89 -29.44
N SER A 11 -0.76 -5.08 -29.09
CA SER A 11 -0.29 -5.04 -27.69
C SER A 11 -0.47 -3.66 -27.05
N GLN A 12 -0.33 -2.58 -27.82
CA GLN A 12 -0.55 -1.22 -27.35
C GLN A 12 -2.02 -1.01 -27.01
N ASP A 13 -2.93 -1.39 -27.92
CA ASP A 13 -4.38 -1.24 -27.72
C ASP A 13 -4.86 -2.05 -26.51
N ILE A 14 -4.35 -3.27 -26.33
CA ILE A 14 -4.64 -4.10 -25.15
C ILE A 14 -4.15 -3.40 -23.87
N THR A 15 -2.95 -2.81 -23.91
CA THR A 15 -2.38 -2.12 -22.75
C THR A 15 -3.23 -0.90 -22.38
N GLU A 16 -3.60 -0.08 -23.37
CA GLU A 16 -4.45 1.09 -23.19
C GLU A 16 -5.84 0.72 -22.65
N HIS A 17 -6.45 -0.34 -23.18
CA HIS A 17 -7.72 -0.85 -22.68
C HIS A 17 -7.64 -1.26 -21.21
N ILE A 18 -6.61 -2.02 -20.83
CA ILE A 18 -6.42 -2.46 -19.44
C ILE A 18 -6.13 -1.29 -18.52
N GLN A 19 -5.32 -0.31 -18.95
CA GLN A 19 -5.01 0.91 -18.18
C GLN A 19 -6.26 1.73 -17.89
N ASN A 20 -7.22 1.78 -18.81
CA ASN A 20 -8.48 2.52 -18.66
C ASN A 20 -9.61 1.71 -17.99
N CYS A 21 -9.42 0.41 -17.78
CA CYS A 21 -10.45 -0.45 -17.20
C CYS A 21 -10.59 -0.24 -15.68
N THR A 22 -11.68 0.40 -15.27
CA THR A 22 -11.97 0.71 -13.86
C THR A 22 -12.13 -0.55 -12.99
N ILE A 23 -12.71 -1.62 -13.54
CA ILE A 23 -12.88 -2.90 -12.84
C ILE A 23 -11.51 -3.53 -12.56
N CYS A 24 -10.65 -3.60 -13.58
CA CYS A 24 -9.30 -4.13 -13.43
C CYS A 24 -8.48 -3.31 -12.45
N ASN A 25 -8.53 -1.99 -12.53
CA ASN A 25 -7.77 -1.08 -11.65
C ASN A 25 -8.24 -1.08 -10.19
N LYS A 26 -9.51 -1.40 -9.93
CA LYS A 26 -10.03 -1.56 -8.55
C LYS A 26 -9.54 -2.85 -7.89
N ILE A 27 -9.38 -3.92 -8.67
CA ILE A 27 -9.07 -5.26 -8.15
C ILE A 27 -7.55 -5.50 -8.15
N LYS A 28 -6.86 -5.08 -9.21
CA LYS A 28 -5.40 -5.20 -9.29
C LYS A 28 -4.80 -4.16 -8.35
N GLY A 29 -3.98 -4.63 -7.41
CA GLY A 29 -3.18 -3.73 -6.59
C GLY A 29 -2.34 -2.83 -7.49
N THR A 30 -2.18 -1.56 -7.08
CA THR A 30 -1.11 -0.71 -7.62
C THR A 30 0.20 -1.49 -7.55
N GLY A 31 1.07 -1.38 -8.56
CA GLY A 31 2.36 -2.09 -8.61
C GLY A 31 3.28 -1.76 -7.42
N LYS A 32 4.61 -1.87 -7.60
CA LYS A 32 5.55 -1.52 -6.53
C LYS A 32 5.29 -0.08 -6.06
N LYS A 33 4.66 0.07 -4.89
CA LYS A 33 4.56 1.38 -4.24
C LYS A 33 5.98 1.76 -3.82
N PRO A 34 6.49 2.95 -4.17
CA PRO A 34 7.72 3.44 -3.59
C PRO A 34 7.48 3.54 -2.08
N LYS A 35 8.09 2.63 -1.32
CA LYS A 35 8.17 2.78 0.12
C LYS A 35 9.27 3.78 0.37
N ALA A 36 8.94 4.92 1.00
CA ALA A 36 9.98 5.77 1.54
C ALA A 36 10.86 4.93 2.49
N PRO A 37 12.19 5.12 2.48
CA PRO A 37 13.05 4.43 3.42
C PRO A 37 12.61 4.76 4.85
N LEU A 38 12.78 3.81 5.78
CA LEU A 38 12.60 4.09 7.20
C LEU A 38 13.65 5.14 7.58
N MET A 39 13.18 6.29 8.05
CA MET A 39 14.05 7.40 8.45
C MET A 39 14.34 7.31 9.94
N ASP A 40 15.58 7.59 10.31
CA ASP A 40 15.93 7.83 11.71
C ASP A 40 15.37 9.19 12.14
N TYR A 41 14.69 9.22 13.28
CA TYR A 41 14.10 10.44 13.83
C TYR A 41 15.01 10.99 14.92
N ARG A 42 15.77 12.04 14.59
CA ARG A 42 16.67 12.72 15.53
C ARG A 42 15.92 13.78 16.34
N VAL A 43 16.13 13.79 17.65
CA VAL A 43 15.73 14.86 18.58
C VAL A 43 16.98 15.56 19.12
N GLY A 44 16.87 16.87 19.42
CA GLY A 44 18.02 17.68 19.85
C GLY A 44 18.25 17.67 21.36
N TYR A 45 17.19 17.43 22.12
CA TYR A 45 17.19 17.45 23.58
C TYR A 45 16.18 16.42 24.15
N PRO A 46 16.37 15.95 25.39
CA PRO A 46 15.39 15.09 26.05
C PRO A 46 14.00 15.74 26.09
N LEU A 47 12.96 14.95 25.82
CA LEU A 47 11.54 15.36 25.81
C LEU A 47 11.11 16.30 24.66
N ASP A 48 11.95 16.57 23.66
CA ASP A 48 11.55 17.33 22.46
C ASP A 48 10.39 16.68 21.69
N ARG A 49 10.27 15.34 21.75
CA ARG A 49 9.18 14.58 21.13
C ARG A 49 8.87 13.31 21.90
N ILE A 50 7.58 13.01 22.04
CA ILE A 50 7.06 11.81 22.70
C ILE A 50 6.17 11.06 21.71
N GLY A 51 6.48 9.78 21.46
CA GLY A 51 5.60 8.87 20.73
C GLY A 51 4.67 8.17 21.72
N ILE A 52 3.36 8.29 21.52
CA ILE A 52 2.35 7.63 22.35
C ILE A 52 1.46 6.82 21.42
N ASP A 53 1.15 5.60 21.82
CA ASP A 53 0.22 4.72 21.12
C ASP A 53 -0.67 3.98 22.13
N ILE A 54 -1.81 3.49 21.67
CA ILE A 54 -2.78 2.76 22.49
C ILE A 54 -2.63 1.28 22.19
N ILE A 55 -2.37 0.49 23.23
CA ILE A 55 -2.38 -0.97 23.12
C ILE A 55 -3.73 -1.53 23.54
N GLY A 56 -4.29 -2.45 22.74
CA GLY A 56 -5.52 -3.13 23.10
C GLY A 56 -6.09 -4.05 22.02
N PRO A 57 -7.15 -4.80 22.35
CA PRO A 57 -7.80 -4.86 23.68
C PRO A 57 -6.96 -5.68 24.68
N LEU A 58 -6.90 -5.22 25.93
CA LEU A 58 -6.21 -5.92 27.03
C LEU A 58 -7.19 -6.74 27.88
N THR A 59 -6.69 -7.81 28.50
CA THR A 59 -7.46 -8.57 29.49
C THR A 59 -7.68 -7.73 30.76
N LEU A 60 -8.77 -8.01 31.47
CA LEU A 60 -9.05 -7.36 32.75
C LEU A 60 -8.00 -7.78 33.78
N THR A 61 -7.23 -6.81 34.28
CA THR A 61 -6.35 -7.02 35.44
C THR A 61 -7.19 -7.04 36.72
N ARG A 62 -6.90 -7.99 37.62
CA ARG A 62 -7.47 -8.00 38.97
C ARG A 62 -7.01 -6.74 39.71
N LYS A 63 -7.90 -6.09 40.46
CA LYS A 63 -7.49 -5.01 41.37
C LYS A 63 -6.65 -5.61 42.51
N GLU A 64 -5.49 -5.03 42.77
CA GLU A 64 -4.79 -5.25 44.04
C GLU A 64 -5.55 -4.47 45.13
N GLU A 65 -5.84 -5.13 46.26
CA GLU A 65 -6.49 -4.56 47.45
C GLU A 65 -5.45 -3.97 48.41
#